data_AF-A0A2V6M2H7-F1
#
_entry.id   AF-A0A2V6M2H7-F1
#
_cell.length_a   1.000
_cell.length_b   1.000
_cell.length_c   1.000
_cell.angle_alpha   90.00
_cell.angle_beta   90.00
_cell.angle_gamma   90.00
#
_symmetry.space_group_name_H-M   'P 1'
#
loop_
_entity.id
_entity.type
_entity.pdbx_description
1 polymer ?
#
loop_
_entity_poly.entity_id
_entity_poly.type
_entity_poly.pdbx_seq_one_letter_code
_entity_poly.pdbx_strand_id
1 'polypeptide(L)'
;MPWSQDRKVLKIIFLVGDAPPHLDYADGPKYPELCRIAAKKDLIINTVQCGNIAETTPIWKEIAKLSEGSYAAIAQSGGVAVIATPMDDELARLNRKIGATLIPYGNAALQREVAAKQAFAESAPASAAADRLNYNAKTGKAVQGRGELLDALANNEVKLDDIDKKDLPKEFQKLTKQEMEARIAKTRTERDSLQKEVQDLAKKREVYIQAENKRLAETGKGDGFDEKVAETIHQQAERKGISYAP
;
A
#
# COMPACT_ATOMS: atom_id res chain seq x y z
N MET A 1 -19.12 -14.77 10.34
CA MET A 1 -19.17 -15.68 11.51
C MET A 1 -19.44 -14.86 12.77
N PRO A 2 -20.34 -15.27 13.67
CA PRO A 2 -20.56 -14.57 14.93
C PRO A 2 -19.38 -14.78 15.90
N TRP A 3 -19.13 -13.80 16.77
CA TRP A 3 -18.15 -13.92 17.86
C TRP A 3 -18.57 -15.01 18.86
N SER A 4 -17.58 -15.71 19.44
CA SER A 4 -17.81 -16.66 20.53
C SER A 4 -18.48 -15.96 21.72
N GLN A 5 -19.50 -16.62 22.27
CA GLN A 5 -20.18 -16.20 23.49
C GLN A 5 -19.44 -16.66 24.76
N ASP A 6 -18.43 -17.53 24.62
CA ASP A 6 -17.61 -17.97 25.74
C ASP A 6 -16.79 -16.80 26.31
N ARG A 7 -16.93 -16.57 27.61
CA ARG A 7 -16.25 -15.52 28.38
C ARG A 7 -14.74 -15.81 28.55
N LYS A 8 -14.30 -17.06 28.34
CA LYS A 8 -12.88 -17.46 28.34
C LYS A 8 -12.16 -17.11 27.05
N VAL A 9 -12.89 -16.84 25.96
CA VAL A 9 -12.30 -16.43 24.69
C VAL A 9 -11.93 -14.95 24.77
N LEU A 10 -10.65 -14.65 24.56
CA LEU A 10 -10.15 -13.29 24.37
C LEU A 10 -10.65 -12.74 23.04
N LYS A 11 -11.34 -11.59 23.07
CA LYS A 11 -11.88 -10.94 21.88
C LYS A 11 -11.41 -9.49 21.86
N ILE A 12 -10.55 -9.17 20.89
CA ILE A 12 -9.89 -7.87 20.79
C ILE A 12 -10.20 -7.25 19.43
N ILE A 13 -10.41 -5.93 19.43
CA ILE A 13 -10.49 -5.07 18.25
C ILE A 13 -9.38 -4.02 18.39
N PHE A 14 -8.62 -3.79 17.33
CA PHE A 14 -7.73 -2.64 17.20
C PHE A 14 -8.36 -1.63 16.23
N LEU A 15 -8.70 -0.44 16.73
CA LEU A 15 -9.08 0.72 15.94
C LEU A 15 -7.80 1.52 15.65
N VAL A 16 -7.41 1.61 14.38
CA VAL A 16 -6.15 2.23 13.93
C VAL A 16 -6.45 3.32 12.89
N GLY A 17 -5.79 4.47 13.00
CA GLY A 17 -6.15 5.66 12.22
C GLY A 17 -5.64 6.96 12.83
N ASP A 18 -5.83 8.07 12.14
CA ASP A 18 -5.25 9.38 12.44
C ASP A 18 -6.28 10.46 12.82
N ALA A 19 -7.55 10.26 12.46
CA ALA A 19 -8.63 11.24 12.57
C ALA A 19 -9.71 10.88 13.62
N PRO A 20 -10.46 11.87 14.14
CA PRO A 20 -11.61 11.61 14.99
C PRO A 20 -12.78 10.99 14.19
N PRO A 21 -13.69 10.24 14.84
CA PRO A 21 -14.87 9.72 14.18
C PRO A 21 -15.85 10.83 13.79
N HIS A 22 -16.58 10.61 12.70
CA HIS A 22 -17.75 11.42 12.36
C HIS A 22 -18.89 11.17 13.36
N LEU A 23 -19.44 12.24 13.92
CA LEU A 23 -20.58 12.21 14.84
C LEU A 23 -21.88 12.75 14.22
N ASP A 24 -21.81 13.20 12.98
CA ASP A 24 -22.88 13.84 12.22
C ASP A 24 -23.70 12.86 11.37
N TYR A 25 -23.27 11.60 11.26
CA TYR A 25 -24.03 10.56 10.56
C TYR A 25 -25.37 10.28 11.25
N ALA A 26 -26.46 10.33 10.47
CA ALA A 26 -27.83 10.19 10.96
C ALA A 26 -28.21 8.72 11.26
N ASP A 27 -27.43 7.79 10.73
CA ASP A 27 -27.62 6.36 10.81
C ASP A 27 -26.72 5.70 11.86
N GLY A 28 -27.35 4.94 12.75
CA GLY A 28 -26.68 4.06 13.70
C GLY A 28 -26.30 4.67 15.05
N PRO A 29 -25.94 3.82 16.02
CA PRO A 29 -25.51 4.23 17.35
C PRO A 29 -24.17 4.96 17.31
N LYS A 30 -24.02 5.99 18.15
CA LYS A 30 -22.76 6.72 18.31
C LYS A 30 -21.71 5.84 19.00
N TYR A 31 -20.42 6.18 18.85
CA TYR A 31 -19.33 5.39 19.43
C TYR A 31 -19.48 5.09 20.94
N PRO A 32 -20.01 5.97 21.81
CA PRO A 32 -20.13 5.63 23.23
C PRO A 32 -21.10 4.46 23.46
N GLU A 33 -22.17 4.37 22.68
CA GLU A 33 -23.13 3.27 22.75
C GLU A 33 -22.50 1.97 22.22
N LEU A 34 -21.78 2.05 21.09
CA LEU A 34 -21.04 0.92 20.53
C LEU A 34 -20.00 0.36 21.51
N CYS A 35 -19.26 1.23 22.19
CA CYS A 35 -18.28 0.82 23.21
C CYS A 35 -18.95 0.09 24.38
N ARG A 36 -20.09 0.58 24.86
CA ARG A 36 -20.86 -0.11 25.91
C ARG A 36 -21.38 -1.47 25.45
N ILE A 37 -21.84 -1.58 24.21
CA ILE A 37 -22.27 -2.87 23.63
C ILE A 37 -21.08 -3.83 23.54
N ALA A 38 -19.91 -3.34 23.11
CA ALA A 38 -18.68 -4.12 23.04
C ALA A 38 -18.27 -4.64 24.43
N ALA A 39 -18.19 -3.76 25.43
CA ALA A 39 -17.86 -4.13 26.81
C ALA A 39 -18.81 -5.20 27.37
N LYS A 40 -20.12 -5.06 27.18
CA LYS A 40 -21.12 -6.07 27.62
C LYS A 40 -20.88 -7.47 27.02
N LYS A 41 -20.24 -7.53 25.84
CA LYS A 41 -19.91 -8.74 25.09
C LYS A 41 -18.47 -9.23 25.32
N ASP A 42 -17.72 -8.65 26.26
CA ASP A 42 -16.28 -8.84 26.45
C ASP A 42 -15.45 -8.61 25.17
N LEU A 43 -15.85 -7.63 24.37
CA LEU A 43 -15.05 -7.14 23.25
C LEU A 43 -14.22 -5.96 23.73
N ILE A 44 -12.90 -6.15 23.78
CA ILE A 44 -11.95 -5.11 24.14
C ILE A 44 -11.63 -4.29 22.89
N ILE A 45 -11.80 -2.97 22.92
CA ILE A 45 -11.39 -2.10 21.81
C ILE A 45 -10.17 -1.30 22.25
N ASN A 46 -9.04 -1.59 21.62
CA ASN A 46 -7.81 -0.83 21.72
C ASN A 46 -7.78 0.22 20.60
N THR A 47 -7.21 1.38 20.88
CA THR A 47 -7.10 2.47 19.89
C THR A 47 -5.64 2.83 19.67
N VAL A 48 -5.20 2.84 18.41
CA VAL A 48 -3.82 3.18 18.02
C VAL A 48 -3.84 4.41 17.10
N GLN A 49 -3.64 5.59 17.69
CA GLN A 49 -3.64 6.84 16.95
C GLN A 49 -2.32 7.01 16.19
N CYS A 50 -2.41 7.15 14.87
CA CYS A 50 -1.30 7.47 14.00
C CYS A 50 -1.20 8.99 13.81
N GLY A 51 -0.05 9.59 14.14
CA GLY A 51 0.14 11.04 14.00
C GLY A 51 -0.37 11.83 15.20
N ASN A 52 -0.62 13.13 15.02
CA ASN A 52 -0.74 14.10 16.11
C ASN A 52 -1.94 15.06 16.01
N ILE A 53 -3.00 14.71 15.26
CA ILE A 53 -4.24 15.50 15.24
C ILE A 53 -4.78 15.58 16.68
N ALA A 54 -4.88 16.80 17.21
CA ALA A 54 -5.11 17.03 18.63
C ALA A 54 -6.53 16.60 19.05
N GLU A 55 -7.50 16.83 18.17
CA GLU A 55 -8.92 16.52 18.35
C GLU A 55 -9.19 15.01 18.41
N THR A 56 -8.33 14.19 17.78
CA THR A 56 -8.42 12.73 17.77
C THR A 56 -8.18 12.15 19.17
N THR A 57 -7.14 12.63 19.86
CA THR A 57 -6.64 12.08 21.13
C THR A 57 -7.70 11.88 22.22
N PRO A 58 -8.51 12.89 22.60
CA PRO A 58 -9.47 12.73 23.68
C PRO A 58 -10.54 11.68 23.36
N ILE A 59 -11.04 11.65 22.12
CA ILE A 59 -12.08 10.71 21.69
C ILE A 59 -11.53 9.28 21.67
N TRP A 60 -10.29 9.09 21.21
CA TRP A 60 -9.67 7.78 21.13
C TRP A 60 -9.38 7.20 22.52
N LYS A 61 -8.88 8.03 23.44
CA LYS A 61 -8.75 7.65 24.86
C LYS A 61 -10.09 7.29 25.49
N GLU A 62 -11.15 8.01 25.14
CA GLU A 62 -12.50 7.70 25.62
C GLU A 62 -13.01 6.35 25.09
N ILE A 63 -12.87 6.09 23.78
CA ILE A 63 -13.24 4.81 23.15
C ILE A 63 -12.55 3.66 23.90
N ALA A 64 -11.22 3.70 24.01
CA ALA A 64 -10.45 2.65 24.68
C ALA A 64 -10.94 2.44 26.12
N LYS A 65 -11.14 3.52 26.87
CA LYS A 65 -11.62 3.48 28.25
C LYS A 65 -13.02 2.85 28.37
N LEU A 66 -13.95 3.21 27.49
CA LEU A 66 -15.34 2.72 27.53
C LEU A 66 -15.47 1.23 27.19
N SER A 67 -14.45 0.65 26.55
CA SER A 67 -14.40 -0.75 26.14
C SER A 67 -13.27 -1.55 26.80
N GLU A 68 -12.76 -1.09 27.96
CA GLU A 68 -11.73 -1.77 28.75
C GLU A 68 -10.40 -2.03 28.01
N GLY A 69 -10.13 -1.27 26.95
CA GLY A 69 -8.92 -1.36 26.15
C GLY A 69 -7.87 -0.32 26.52
N SER A 70 -6.81 -0.29 25.70
CA SER A 70 -5.66 0.59 25.84
C SER A 70 -5.58 1.57 24.67
N TYR A 71 -5.05 2.76 24.96
CA TYR A 71 -4.71 3.76 23.95
C TYR A 71 -3.20 3.77 23.72
N ALA A 72 -2.79 3.75 22.45
CA ALA A 72 -1.42 4.00 22.03
C ALA A 72 -1.41 5.15 21.00
N ALA A 73 -0.33 5.92 21.00
CA ALA A 73 -0.04 6.91 19.97
C ALA A 73 1.28 6.53 19.30
N ILE A 74 1.28 6.54 17.98
CA ILE A 74 2.46 6.23 17.16
C ILE A 74 2.65 7.30 16.09
N ALA A 75 3.84 7.35 15.49
CA ALA A 75 4.11 8.22 14.36
C ALA A 75 3.14 7.91 13.20
N GLN A 76 2.83 8.90 12.36
CA GLN A 76 1.93 8.71 11.21
C GLN A 76 2.43 7.62 10.24
N SER A 77 3.75 7.38 10.21
CA SER A 77 4.37 6.28 9.45
C SER A 77 4.18 4.90 10.07
N GLY A 78 3.40 4.76 11.15
CA GLY A 78 3.28 3.53 11.92
C GLY A 78 4.45 3.28 12.87
N GLY A 79 5.44 4.18 12.91
CA GLY A 79 6.74 3.89 13.53
C GLY A 79 7.72 3.17 12.60
N VAL A 80 7.30 2.84 11.37
CA VAL A 80 8.19 2.35 10.33
C VAL A 80 9.08 3.51 9.89
N ALA A 81 10.39 3.36 10.09
CA ALA A 81 11.36 4.28 9.50
C ALA A 81 11.32 4.10 7.98
N VAL A 82 11.21 5.19 7.23
CA VAL A 82 11.45 5.12 5.78
C VAL A 82 12.93 4.83 5.59
N ILE A 83 13.26 3.56 5.38
CA ILE A 83 14.64 3.12 5.15
C ILE A 83 15.00 3.46 3.70
N ALA A 84 15.76 4.55 3.54
CA ALA A 84 16.43 4.82 2.28
C ALA A 84 17.41 3.70 1.99
N THR A 85 17.40 3.17 0.76
CA THR A 85 18.27 2.07 0.38
C THR A 85 19.27 2.48 -0.69
N PRO A 86 20.46 1.87 -0.74
CA PRO A 86 21.42 2.10 -1.83
C PRO A 86 20.89 1.76 -3.24
N MET A 87 19.74 1.07 -3.32
CA MET A 87 19.12 0.64 -4.57
C MET A 87 18.11 1.68 -5.09
N ASP A 88 17.70 2.65 -4.28
CA ASP A 88 16.56 3.54 -4.59
C ASP A 88 16.84 4.44 -5.81
N ASP A 89 18.04 5.00 -5.95
CA ASP A 89 18.41 5.85 -7.10
C ASP A 89 18.41 5.07 -8.42
N GLU A 90 18.91 3.84 -8.38
CA GLU A 90 18.94 2.98 -9.56
C GLU A 90 17.53 2.51 -9.94
N LEU A 91 16.67 2.21 -8.96
CA LEU A 91 15.25 1.94 -9.18
C LEU A 91 14.53 3.17 -9.75
N ALA A 92 14.86 4.39 -9.29
CA ALA A 92 14.31 5.61 -9.86
C ALA A 92 14.75 5.82 -11.33
N ARG A 93 16.00 5.49 -11.67
CA ARG A 93 16.49 5.49 -13.06
C ARG A 93 15.73 4.47 -13.92
N LEU A 94 15.55 3.25 -13.43
CA LEU A 94 14.78 2.21 -14.13
C LEU A 94 13.31 2.59 -14.31
N ASN A 95 12.71 3.26 -13.32
CA ASN A 95 11.34 3.78 -13.43
C ASN A 95 11.17 4.74 -14.61
N ARG A 96 12.11 5.67 -14.83
CA ARG A 96 12.09 6.58 -15.98
C ARG A 96 12.26 5.83 -17.30
N LYS A 97 13.16 4.85 -17.33
CA LYS A 97 13.38 4.01 -18.52
C LYS A 97 12.13 3.21 -18.89
N ILE A 98 11.47 2.58 -17.93
CA ILE A 98 10.20 1.88 -18.16
C ILE A 98 9.13 2.88 -18.64
N GLY A 99 9.07 4.08 -18.03
CA GLY A 99 8.21 5.18 -18.48
C GLY A 99 8.38 5.53 -19.96
N ALA A 100 9.62 5.58 -20.44
CA ALA A 100 9.93 5.85 -21.84
C ALA A 100 9.49 4.74 -22.81
N THR A 101 9.22 3.53 -22.30
CA THR A 101 8.68 2.42 -23.11
C THR A 101 7.16 2.45 -23.22
N LEU A 102 6.44 3.29 -22.47
CA LEU A 102 4.97 3.30 -22.47
C LEU A 102 4.42 3.67 -23.85
N ILE A 103 3.38 2.96 -24.28
CA ILE A 103 2.65 3.27 -25.52
C ILE A 103 1.18 3.51 -25.12
N PRO A 104 0.79 4.76 -24.79
CA PRO A 104 -0.58 5.06 -24.42
C PRO A 104 -1.53 4.91 -25.61
N TYR A 105 -2.67 4.22 -25.45
CA TYR A 105 -3.69 4.07 -26.49
C TYR A 105 -5.07 4.51 -26.00
N GLY A 106 -6.01 4.65 -26.92
CA GLY A 106 -7.36 5.17 -26.69
C GLY A 106 -7.46 6.66 -26.97
N ASN A 107 -8.55 7.28 -26.50
CA ASN A 107 -8.77 8.70 -26.73
C ASN A 107 -7.70 9.59 -26.04
N ALA A 108 -7.63 10.86 -26.44
CA ALA A 108 -6.64 11.80 -25.93
C ALA A 108 -6.66 11.99 -24.40
N ALA A 109 -7.82 11.82 -23.75
CA ALA A 109 -7.93 11.93 -22.30
C ALA A 109 -7.24 10.75 -21.60
N LEU A 110 -7.48 9.52 -22.07
CA LEU A 110 -6.86 8.31 -21.54
C LEU A 110 -5.35 8.32 -21.77
N GLN A 111 -4.88 8.75 -22.94
CA GLN A 111 -3.44 8.88 -23.22
C GLN A 111 -2.77 9.88 -22.25
N ARG A 112 -3.43 11.00 -21.94
CA ARG A 112 -2.92 11.97 -20.95
C ARG A 112 -2.93 11.42 -19.54
N GLU A 113 -3.92 10.62 -19.17
CA GLU A 113 -3.98 9.97 -17.85
C GLU A 113 -2.79 9.04 -17.64
N VAL A 114 -2.44 8.22 -18.64
CA VAL A 114 -1.25 7.36 -18.60
C VAL A 114 0.03 8.18 -18.41
N ALA A 115 0.19 9.26 -19.19
CA ALA A 115 1.35 10.14 -19.08
C ALA A 115 1.42 10.85 -17.71
N ALA A 116 0.29 11.32 -17.18
CA ALA A 116 0.22 11.97 -15.88
C ALA A 116 0.59 11.01 -14.73
N LYS A 117 0.12 9.75 -14.79
CA LYS A 117 0.51 8.71 -13.82
C LYS A 117 2.00 8.43 -13.84
N GLN A 118 2.60 8.37 -15.03
CA GLN A 118 4.04 8.16 -15.16
C GLN A 118 4.83 9.37 -14.65
N ALA A 119 4.41 10.59 -14.97
CA ALA A 119 5.05 11.80 -14.45
C ALA A 119 4.96 11.89 -12.92
N PHE A 120 3.80 11.59 -12.35
CA PHE A 120 3.61 11.53 -10.90
C PHE A 120 4.54 10.49 -10.26
N ALA A 121 4.62 9.31 -10.86
CA ALA A 121 5.51 8.25 -10.43
C ALA A 121 7.00 8.63 -10.47
N GLU A 122 7.43 9.43 -11.45
CA GLU A 122 8.81 9.91 -11.56
C GLU A 122 9.12 11.04 -10.58
N SER A 123 8.10 11.79 -10.15
CA SER A 123 8.23 12.85 -9.14
C SER A 123 8.15 12.36 -7.70
N ALA A 124 7.75 11.11 -7.49
CA ALA A 124 7.62 10.53 -6.16
C ALA A 124 8.99 10.40 -5.46
N PRO A 125 9.04 10.47 -4.11
CA PRO A 125 10.25 10.13 -3.36
C PRO A 125 10.81 8.78 -3.77
N ALA A 126 12.14 8.63 -3.79
CA ALA A 126 12.81 7.48 -4.39
C ALA A 126 12.36 6.13 -3.78
N SER A 127 12.15 6.07 -2.46
CA SER A 127 11.62 4.89 -1.77
C SER A 127 10.20 4.53 -2.22
N ALA A 128 9.30 5.50 -2.33
CA ALA A 128 7.93 5.29 -2.83
C ALA A 128 7.92 4.91 -4.32
N ALA A 129 8.79 5.51 -5.12
CA ALA A 129 8.96 5.15 -6.53
C ALA A 129 9.44 3.70 -6.66
N ALA A 130 10.38 3.26 -5.81
CA ALA A 130 10.87 1.88 -5.74
C ALA A 130 9.77 0.88 -5.33
N ASP A 131 8.97 1.19 -4.32
CA ASP A 131 7.86 0.33 -3.87
C ASP A 131 6.81 0.15 -4.98
N ARG A 132 6.44 1.26 -5.64
CA ARG A 132 5.53 1.23 -6.80
C ARG A 132 6.10 0.39 -7.93
N LEU A 133 7.39 0.55 -8.25
CA LEU A 133 8.04 -0.16 -9.33
C LEU A 133 8.09 -1.68 -9.07
N ASN A 134 8.37 -2.07 -7.82
CA ASN A 134 8.32 -3.46 -7.37
C ASN A 134 6.90 -4.05 -7.50
N TYR A 135 5.88 -3.31 -7.06
CA TYR A 135 4.48 -3.74 -7.20
C TYR A 135 4.06 -3.90 -8.67
N ASN A 136 4.42 -2.94 -9.52
CA ASN A 136 4.17 -2.99 -10.96
C ASN A 136 4.84 -4.21 -11.60
N ALA A 137 6.11 -4.47 -11.29
CA ALA A 137 6.84 -5.62 -11.80
C ALA A 137 6.22 -6.96 -11.34
N LYS A 138 5.73 -7.06 -10.10
CA LYS A 138 5.03 -8.26 -9.58
C LYS A 138 3.68 -8.49 -10.25
N THR A 139 3.01 -7.42 -10.66
CA THR A 139 1.69 -7.48 -11.32
C THR A 139 1.77 -7.51 -12.84
N GLY A 140 2.99 -7.58 -13.41
CA GLY A 140 3.20 -7.61 -14.86
C GLY A 140 2.76 -6.33 -15.57
N LYS A 141 2.79 -5.19 -14.86
CA LYS A 141 2.38 -3.89 -15.40
C LYS A 141 3.56 -2.92 -15.46
N ALA A 142 3.55 -2.02 -16.43
CA ALA A 142 4.45 -0.87 -16.45
C ALA A 142 3.85 0.30 -15.64
N VAL A 143 2.54 0.49 -15.77
CA VAL A 143 1.76 1.55 -15.11
C VAL A 143 0.38 1.00 -14.70
N GLN A 144 -0.13 1.44 -13.56
CA GLN A 144 -1.43 0.96 -13.07
C GLN A 144 -2.60 1.64 -13.80
N GLY A 145 -3.69 0.90 -13.93
CA GLY A 145 -4.90 1.32 -14.64
C GLY A 145 -4.95 0.82 -16.09
N ARG A 146 -5.72 1.52 -16.92
CA ARG A 146 -5.96 1.21 -18.35
C ARG A 146 -5.16 2.15 -19.24
N GLY A 147 -5.15 1.85 -20.54
CA GLY A 147 -4.64 2.75 -21.58
C GLY A 147 -3.18 2.56 -21.94
N GLU A 148 -2.46 1.61 -21.36
CA GLU A 148 -1.11 1.21 -21.80
C GLU A 148 -1.23 0.01 -22.76
N LEU A 149 -0.69 0.14 -23.97
CA LEU A 149 -0.93 -0.80 -25.07
C LEU A 149 -0.27 -2.17 -24.84
N LEU A 150 0.99 -2.22 -24.41
CA LEU A 150 1.68 -3.52 -24.31
C LEU A 150 1.10 -4.36 -23.16
N ASP A 151 0.75 -3.72 -22.05
CA ASP A 151 0.10 -4.34 -20.89
C ASP A 151 -1.30 -4.84 -21.31
N ALA A 152 -2.06 -4.04 -22.04
CA ALA A 152 -3.38 -4.44 -22.55
C ALA A 152 -3.29 -5.60 -23.56
N LEU A 153 -2.28 -5.61 -24.44
CA LEU A 153 -2.01 -6.72 -25.35
C LEU A 153 -1.57 -7.98 -24.60
N ALA A 154 -0.71 -7.85 -23.59
CA ALA A 154 -0.23 -8.98 -22.79
C ALA A 154 -1.37 -9.65 -22.00
N ASN A 155 -2.34 -8.86 -21.53
CA ASN A 155 -3.50 -9.32 -20.78
C ASN A 155 -4.71 -9.70 -21.66
N ASN A 156 -4.56 -9.69 -22.98
CA ASN A 156 -5.64 -9.93 -23.95
C ASN A 156 -6.86 -9.01 -23.77
N GLU A 157 -6.66 -7.80 -23.24
CA GLU A 157 -7.72 -6.80 -23.08
C GLU A 157 -8.09 -6.15 -24.43
N VAL A 158 -7.14 -6.12 -25.36
CA VAL A 158 -7.28 -5.60 -26.72
C VAL A 158 -6.51 -6.45 -27.72
N LYS A 159 -6.90 -6.37 -29.00
CA LYS A 159 -6.10 -6.87 -30.12
C LYS A 159 -5.64 -5.69 -30.95
N LEU A 160 -4.40 -5.73 -31.44
CA LEU A 160 -3.84 -4.63 -32.22
C LEU A 160 -4.69 -4.30 -33.45
N ASP A 161 -5.27 -5.32 -34.09
CA ASP A 161 -6.12 -5.18 -35.27
C ASP A 161 -7.48 -4.53 -34.99
N ASP A 162 -7.92 -4.51 -33.73
CA ASP A 162 -9.18 -3.91 -33.30
C ASP A 162 -9.01 -2.43 -32.88
N ILE A 163 -7.78 -1.90 -32.88
CA ILE A 163 -7.49 -0.53 -32.46
C ILE A 163 -7.49 0.42 -33.66
N ASP A 164 -8.38 1.40 -33.62
CA ASP A 164 -8.42 2.48 -34.59
C ASP A 164 -7.08 3.26 -34.61
N LYS A 165 -6.53 3.53 -35.81
CA LYS A 165 -5.27 4.28 -35.94
C LYS A 165 -5.28 5.63 -35.23
N LYS A 166 -6.43 6.32 -35.18
CA LYS A 166 -6.57 7.62 -34.48
C LYS A 166 -6.40 7.51 -32.95
N ASP A 167 -6.58 6.31 -32.39
CA ASP A 167 -6.49 6.03 -30.95
C ASP A 167 -5.07 5.60 -30.53
N LEU A 168 -4.13 5.54 -31.47
CA LEU A 168 -2.71 5.34 -31.20
C LEU A 168 -1.97 6.68 -31.07
N PRO A 169 -0.79 6.72 -30.44
CA PRO A 169 0.06 7.91 -30.42
C PRO A 169 0.43 8.36 -31.84
N LYS A 170 0.62 9.67 -32.06
CA LYS A 170 0.92 10.25 -33.39
C LYS A 170 2.04 9.54 -34.16
N GLU A 171 3.08 9.12 -33.45
CA GLU A 171 4.21 8.40 -34.04
C GLU A 171 3.80 7.02 -34.59
N PHE A 172 2.85 6.34 -33.94
CA PHE A 172 2.32 5.04 -34.37
C PHE A 172 1.31 5.17 -35.53
N GLN A 173 0.59 6.29 -35.63
CA GLN A 173 -0.42 6.49 -36.70
C GLN A 173 0.21 6.50 -38.10
N LYS A 174 1.48 6.94 -38.18
CA LYS A 174 2.27 7.03 -39.43
C LYS A 174 2.86 5.69 -39.87
N LEU A 175 2.84 4.68 -38.99
CA LEU A 175 3.44 3.38 -39.27
C LEU A 175 2.50 2.51 -40.13
N THR A 176 3.11 1.68 -40.96
CA THR A 176 2.45 0.50 -41.53
C THR A 176 2.20 -0.54 -40.44
N LYS A 177 1.35 -1.54 -40.72
CA LYS A 177 1.08 -2.63 -39.77
C LYS A 177 2.36 -3.38 -39.38
N GLN A 178 3.21 -3.71 -40.35
CA GLN A 178 4.47 -4.41 -40.11
C GLN A 178 5.46 -3.59 -39.26
N GLU A 179 5.58 -2.29 -39.53
CA GLU A 179 6.43 -1.40 -38.72
C GLU A 179 5.89 -1.23 -37.28
N MET A 180 4.57 -1.19 -37.14
CA MET A 180 3.91 -1.11 -35.84
C MET A 180 4.17 -2.36 -35.00
N GLU A 181 3.97 -3.55 -35.58
CA GLU A 181 4.26 -4.83 -34.93
C GLU A 181 5.74 -4.94 -34.54
N ALA A 182 6.66 -4.54 -35.44
CA ALA A 182 8.09 -4.53 -35.16
C ALA A 182 8.45 -3.55 -34.01
N ARG A 183 7.84 -2.36 -33.98
CA ARG A 183 8.03 -1.37 -32.91
C ARG A 183 7.52 -1.90 -31.58
N ILE A 184 6.32 -2.47 -31.55
CA ILE A 184 5.71 -3.10 -30.37
C ILE A 184 6.59 -4.23 -29.83
N ALA A 185 7.05 -5.13 -30.70
CA ALA A 185 7.91 -6.24 -30.32
C ALA A 185 9.24 -5.76 -29.74
N LYS A 186 9.88 -4.76 -30.37
CA LYS A 186 11.12 -4.16 -29.87
C LYS A 186 10.92 -3.52 -28.49
N THR A 187 9.87 -2.72 -28.33
CA THR A 187 9.58 -2.05 -27.05
C THR A 187 9.24 -3.03 -25.94
N ARG A 188 8.56 -4.14 -26.27
CA ARG A 188 8.30 -5.23 -25.33
C ARG A 188 9.60 -5.86 -24.83
N THR A 189 10.50 -6.26 -25.73
CA THR A 189 11.79 -6.84 -25.35
C THR A 189 12.62 -5.91 -24.47
N GLU A 190 12.64 -4.60 -24.80
CA GLU A 190 13.32 -3.60 -23.98
C GLU A 190 12.70 -3.52 -22.57
N ARG A 191 11.36 -3.44 -22.49
CA ARG A 191 10.64 -3.35 -21.21
C ARG A 191 10.83 -4.61 -20.36
N ASP A 192 10.79 -5.79 -20.95
CA ASP A 192 10.97 -7.06 -20.25
C ASP A 192 12.37 -7.14 -19.60
N SER A 193 13.40 -6.66 -20.32
CA SER A 193 14.76 -6.55 -19.77
C SER A 193 14.82 -5.60 -18.58
N LEU A 194 14.21 -4.41 -18.70
CA LEU A 194 14.17 -3.43 -17.62
C LEU A 194 13.41 -3.94 -16.40
N GLN A 195 12.27 -4.62 -16.60
CA GLN A 195 11.48 -5.21 -15.53
C GLN A 195 12.24 -6.32 -14.80
N LYS A 196 13.08 -7.09 -15.51
CA LYS A 196 13.98 -8.07 -14.88
C LYS A 196 15.02 -7.40 -13.98
N GLU A 197 15.66 -6.32 -14.45
CA GLU A 197 16.59 -5.53 -13.62
C GLU A 197 15.91 -4.98 -12.36
N VAL A 198 14.67 -4.48 -12.49
CA VAL A 198 13.84 -4.03 -11.36
C VAL A 198 13.60 -5.16 -10.37
N GLN A 199 13.21 -6.34 -10.83
CA GLN A 199 12.92 -7.47 -9.93
C GLN A 199 14.18 -7.90 -9.16
N ASP A 200 15.34 -7.91 -9.80
CA ASP A 200 16.60 -8.28 -9.15
C ASP A 200 17.05 -7.23 -8.12
N LEU A 201 16.91 -5.94 -8.43
CA LEU A 201 17.19 -4.87 -7.46
C LEU A 201 16.18 -4.83 -6.32
N ALA A 202 14.89 -5.05 -6.60
CA ALA A 202 13.85 -5.07 -5.58
C ALA A 202 14.06 -6.20 -4.56
N LYS A 203 14.55 -7.38 -4.99
CA LYS A 203 14.95 -8.46 -4.06
C LYS A 203 16.09 -8.02 -3.14
N LYS A 204 17.12 -7.36 -3.68
CA LYS A 204 18.22 -6.82 -2.86
C LYS A 204 17.73 -5.76 -1.88
N ARG A 205 16.80 -4.90 -2.33
CA ARG A 205 16.14 -3.88 -1.52
C ARG A 205 15.37 -4.48 -0.35
N GLU A 206 14.60 -5.53 -0.59
CA GLU A 206 13.86 -6.24 0.45
C GLU A 206 14.79 -6.81 1.51
N VAL A 207 15.87 -7.50 1.11
CA VAL A 207 16.87 -8.06 2.04
C VAL A 207 17.52 -6.96 2.89
N TYR A 208 17.85 -5.82 2.28
CA TYR A 208 18.42 -4.68 2.99
C TYR A 208 17.45 -4.11 4.02
N ILE A 209 16.18 -3.89 3.64
CA ILE A 209 15.14 -3.36 4.54
C ILE A 209 14.92 -4.32 5.71
N GLN A 210 14.86 -5.62 5.47
CA GLN A 210 14.70 -6.61 6.54
C GLN A 210 15.87 -6.59 7.53
N ALA A 211 17.10 -6.52 7.03
CA ALA A 211 18.29 -6.43 7.87
C ALA A 211 18.31 -5.13 8.69
N GLU A 212 17.95 -4.01 8.07
CA GLU A 212 17.93 -2.71 8.73
C GLU A 212 16.79 -2.61 9.77
N ASN A 213 15.60 -3.15 9.47
CA ASN A 213 14.52 -3.27 10.43
C ASN A 213 14.92 -4.10 11.65
N LYS A 214 15.62 -5.22 11.46
CA LYS A 214 16.14 -6.03 12.57
C LYS A 214 17.13 -5.23 13.42
N ARG A 215 18.06 -4.51 12.79
CA ARG A 215 19.03 -3.64 13.47
C ARG A 215 18.35 -2.52 14.25
N LEU A 216 17.30 -1.91 13.69
CA LEU A 216 16.52 -0.87 14.36
C LEU A 216 15.73 -1.42 15.55
N ALA A 217 15.14 -2.60 15.42
CA ALA A 217 14.47 -3.28 16.54
C ALA A 217 15.43 -3.57 17.70
N GLU A 218 16.64 -4.08 17.42
CA GLU A 218 17.68 -4.34 18.43
C GLU A 218 18.14 -3.06 19.16
N THR A 219 17.95 -1.89 18.56
CA THR A 219 18.32 -0.59 19.16
C THR A 219 17.14 0.15 19.79
N GLY A 220 16.01 -0.52 19.99
CA GLY A 220 14.79 0.07 20.59
C GLY A 220 14.12 1.12 19.68
N LYS A 221 14.41 1.07 18.37
CA LYS A 221 13.80 1.92 17.33
C LYS A 221 13.00 1.07 16.34
N GLY A 222 12.48 -0.08 16.80
CA GLY A 222 11.67 -1.00 16.00
C GLY A 222 10.29 -0.44 15.66
N ASP A 223 9.49 -1.25 14.98
CA ASP A 223 8.12 -0.91 14.58
C ASP A 223 7.25 -0.63 15.83
N GLY A 224 7.01 0.65 16.08
CA GLY A 224 6.23 1.10 17.23
C GLY A 224 4.77 0.64 17.19
N PHE A 225 4.22 0.29 16.02
CA PHE A 225 2.89 -0.32 15.92
C PHE A 225 2.93 -1.76 16.45
N ASP A 226 3.80 -2.60 15.89
CA ASP A 226 3.89 -4.02 16.26
C ASP A 226 4.24 -4.20 17.74
N GLU A 227 5.18 -3.39 18.26
CA GLU A 227 5.54 -3.41 19.69
C GLU A 227 4.33 -3.09 20.58
N LYS A 228 3.57 -2.04 20.25
CA LYS A 228 2.41 -1.61 21.06
C LYS A 228 1.25 -2.59 20.96
N VAL A 229 1.03 -3.20 19.80
CA VAL A 229 0.03 -4.24 19.62
C VAL A 229 0.42 -5.50 20.41
N ALA A 230 1.66 -5.96 20.31
CA ALA A 230 2.15 -7.14 21.02
C ALA A 230 2.08 -6.95 22.54
N GLU A 231 2.56 -5.82 23.06
CA GLU A 231 2.47 -5.46 24.48
C GLU A 231 1.01 -5.51 24.98
N THR A 232 0.09 -4.92 24.20
CA THR A 232 -1.34 -4.88 24.55
C THR A 232 -1.98 -6.27 24.54
N ILE A 233 -1.67 -7.10 23.54
CA ILE A 233 -2.19 -8.46 23.45
C ILE A 233 -1.71 -9.30 24.63
N HIS A 234 -0.43 -9.23 24.98
CA HIS A 234 0.12 -9.99 26.12
C HIS A 234 -0.57 -9.60 27.44
N GLN A 235 -0.67 -8.30 27.73
CA GLN A 235 -1.35 -7.82 28.94
C GLN A 235 -2.83 -8.24 29.02
N GLN A 236 -3.54 -8.28 27.88
CA GLN A 236 -4.96 -8.66 27.85
C GLN A 236 -5.17 -10.18 27.89
N ALA A 237 -4.23 -10.94 27.33
CA ALA A 237 -4.21 -12.39 27.40
C ALA A 237 -3.95 -12.92 28.80
N GLU A 238 -3.02 -12.31 29.54
CA GLU A 238 -2.75 -12.64 30.94
C GLU A 238 -4.01 -12.52 31.81
N ARG A 239 -4.84 -11.49 31.60
CA ARG A 239 -6.13 -11.32 32.29
C ARG A 239 -7.12 -12.46 32.02
N LYS A 240 -6.94 -13.21 30.92
CA LYS A 240 -7.73 -14.38 30.55
C LYS A 240 -7.01 -15.71 30.84
N GLY A 241 -5.86 -15.67 31.51
CA GLY A 241 -5.06 -16.86 31.81
C GLY A 241 -4.42 -17.50 30.57
N ILE A 242 -4.27 -16.73 29.48
CA ILE A 242 -3.61 -17.17 28.26
C ILE A 242 -2.14 -16.75 28.37
N SER A 243 -1.24 -17.72 28.43
CA SER A 243 0.20 -17.47 28.38
C SER A 243 0.68 -17.70 26.95
N TYR A 244 1.37 -16.71 26.40
CA TYR A 244 2.18 -16.92 25.20
C TYR A 244 3.55 -17.48 25.63
N ALA A 245 4.10 -18.42 24.86
CA ALA A 245 5.46 -18.89 25.09
C ALA A 245 6.45 -17.74 24.81
N PRO A 246 7.63 -17.72 25.47
CA PRO A 246 8.68 -16.73 25.19
C PRO A 246 9.13 -16.75 23.73
#